data_AF-A0A242WBM6-F1
#
_entry.id   AF-A0A242WBM6-F1
#
_cell.length_a   1.000
_cell.length_b   1.000
_cell.length_c   1.000
_cell.angle_alpha   90.00
_cell.angle_beta   90.00
_cell.angle_gamma   90.00
#
_symmetry.space_group_name_H-M   'P 1'
#
loop_
_entity.id
_entity.type
_entity.pdbx_description
1 polymer ?
#
loop_
_entity_poly.entity_id
_entity_poly.type
_entity_poly.pdbx_seq_one_letter_code
_entity_poly.pdbx_strand_id
1 'polypeptide(L)'
;MNSYKLWLDGEEEFKHTELAETPGKAKYQFYKYLQDGIWETDFKTFLKYVRCRKVRRADITCMFGDKKQFERMCELRKIKFAYQGMKIEVCGQVGIIVGSTSGLNLQVAYYSDPWTSYNCHPYYETVYYDKKENIVADYRKEIATV
;
A
#
# COMPACT_ATOMS: atom_id res chain seq x y z
N MET A 1 11.24 6.76 7.64
CA MET A 1 9.87 6.43 8.07
C MET A 1 9.86 5.15 8.91
N ASN A 2 8.96 5.05 9.87
CA ASN A 2 8.75 3.87 10.73
C ASN A 2 7.28 3.44 10.66
N SER A 3 7.02 2.18 10.96
CA SER A 3 5.66 1.66 11.16
C SER A 3 5.32 1.68 12.65
N TYR A 4 4.18 2.28 12.98
CA TYR A 4 3.64 2.39 14.32
C TYR A 4 2.31 1.65 14.42
N LYS A 5 2.12 0.88 15.50
CA LYS A 5 0.80 0.42 15.92
C LYS A 5 0.25 1.40 16.96
N LEU A 6 -0.99 1.83 16.77
CA LEU A 6 -1.70 2.75 17.65
C LEU A 6 -3.04 2.16 18.06
N TRP A 7 -3.45 2.42 19.30
CA TRP A 7 -4.72 1.98 19.87
C TRP A 7 -5.12 2.92 21.01
N LEU A 8 -6.39 2.95 21.37
CA LEU A 8 -6.89 3.66 22.54
C LEU A 8 -6.74 2.78 23.79
N ASP A 9 -6.50 3.41 24.94
CA ASP A 9 -6.47 2.72 26.23
C ASP A 9 -7.79 1.97 26.47
N GLY A 10 -7.68 0.68 26.78
CA GLY A 10 -8.84 -0.21 26.94
C GLY A 10 -9.31 -0.89 25.64
N GLU A 11 -8.82 -0.47 24.48
CA GLU A 11 -9.16 -1.06 23.17
C GLU A 11 -7.96 -1.76 22.53
N GLU A 12 -7.30 -2.64 23.27
CA GLU A 12 -6.10 -3.33 22.78
C GLU A 12 -6.36 -4.22 21.57
N GLU A 13 -7.61 -4.63 21.32
CA GLU A 13 -7.98 -5.42 20.14
C GLU A 13 -8.02 -4.55 18.87
N PHE A 14 -8.34 -3.27 18.98
CA PHE A 14 -8.37 -2.34 17.85
C PHE A 14 -7.00 -1.65 17.66
N LYS A 15 -6.15 -2.26 16.84
CA LYS A 15 -4.84 -1.69 16.49
C LYS A 15 -4.85 -1.12 15.07
N HIS A 16 -4.71 0.20 14.98
CA HIS A 16 -4.48 0.91 13.73
C HIS A 16 -2.97 0.96 13.41
N THR A 17 -2.62 0.96 12.13
CA THR A 17 -1.22 1.05 11.69
C THR A 17 -0.99 2.33 10.90
N GLU A 18 0.00 3.13 11.32
CA GLU A 18 0.41 4.35 10.64
C GLU A 18 1.88 4.32 10.23
N LEU A 19 2.17 4.93 9.08
CA LEU A 19 3.53 5.18 8.60
C LEU A 19 3.89 6.64 8.86
N ALA A 20 4.90 6.86 9.71
CA ALA A 20 5.33 8.21 10.05
C ALA A 20 6.83 8.29 10.36
N GLU A 21 7.39 9.49 10.26
CA GLU A 21 8.79 9.73 10.65
C GLU A 21 8.99 9.64 12.16
N THR A 22 8.02 10.15 12.92
CA THR A 22 8.08 10.24 14.39
C THR A 22 6.80 9.70 15.03
N PRO A 23 6.84 9.29 16.31
CA PRO A 23 5.65 8.85 17.03
C PRO A 23 4.58 9.94 17.11
N GLY A 24 4.98 11.22 17.23
CA GLY A 24 4.05 12.35 17.29
C GLY A 24 3.26 12.51 15.99
N LYS A 25 3.92 12.38 14.82
CA LYS A 25 3.25 12.41 13.52
C LYS A 25 2.27 11.24 13.36
N ALA A 26 2.66 10.02 13.78
CA ALA A 26 1.77 8.85 13.75
C ALA A 26 0.52 9.05 14.63
N LYS A 27 0.69 9.56 15.85
CA LYS A 27 -0.43 9.87 16.75
C LYS A 27 -1.37 10.91 16.14
N TYR A 28 -0.82 11.93 15.50
CA TYR A 28 -1.63 12.98 14.88
C TYR A 28 -2.40 12.48 13.64
N GLN A 29 -1.81 11.59 12.84
CA GLN A 29 -2.52 10.93 11.73
C GLN A 29 -3.65 10.03 12.25
N PHE A 30 -3.37 9.20 13.25
CA PHE A 30 -4.40 8.35 13.87
C PHE A 30 -5.52 9.18 14.51
N TYR A 31 -5.18 10.30 15.15
CA TYR A 31 -6.16 11.26 15.64
C TYR A 31 -7.09 11.72 14.52
N LYS A 32 -6.55 12.20 13.38
CA LYS A 32 -7.36 12.63 12.24
C LYS A 32 -8.22 11.49 11.67
N TYR A 33 -7.68 10.28 11.62
CA TYR A 33 -8.42 9.10 11.15
C TYR A 33 -9.67 8.83 12.00
N LEU A 34 -9.59 9.05 13.31
CA LEU A 34 -10.71 8.86 14.24
C LEU A 34 -11.69 10.04 14.28
N GLN A 35 -11.33 11.20 13.73
CA GLN A 35 -12.27 12.32 13.62
C GLN A 35 -13.23 12.04 12.46
N ASP A 36 -14.48 11.73 12.76
CA ASP A 36 -15.54 11.41 11.78
C ASP A 36 -16.60 12.52 11.64
N GLY A 37 -16.43 13.62 12.38
CA GLY A 37 -17.37 14.75 12.44
C GLY A 37 -18.57 14.55 13.38
N ILE A 38 -18.73 13.35 13.97
CA ILE A 38 -19.74 13.05 14.99
C ILE A 38 -19.09 13.03 16.38
N TRP A 39 -17.87 12.48 16.47
CA TRP A 39 -17.06 12.49 17.68
C TRP A 39 -15.77 13.30 17.48
N GLU A 40 -15.74 14.50 18.06
CA GLU A 40 -14.55 15.34 18.04
C GLU A 40 -13.97 15.49 19.44
N THR A 41 -12.65 15.31 19.54
CA THR A 41 -11.88 15.57 20.77
C THR A 41 -10.68 16.41 20.37
N ASP A 42 -10.17 17.26 21.26
CA ASP A 42 -8.95 17.98 20.96
C ASP A 42 -7.73 17.03 21.02
N PHE A 43 -6.69 17.34 20.24
CA PHE A 43 -5.51 16.48 20.16
C PHE A 43 -4.81 16.27 21.52
N LYS A 44 -4.85 17.26 22.43
CA LYS A 44 -4.21 17.15 23.75
C LYS A 44 -4.96 16.17 24.64
N THR A 45 -6.28 16.13 24.56
CA THR A 45 -7.11 15.14 25.25
C THR A 45 -6.90 13.74 24.65
N PHE A 46 -6.91 13.60 23.33
CA PHE A 46 -6.60 12.34 22.64
C PHE A 46 -5.25 11.73 23.08
N LEU A 47 -4.22 12.57 23.23
CA LEU A 47 -2.88 12.13 23.63
C LEU A 47 -2.83 11.39 24.97
N LYS A 48 -3.79 11.63 25.87
CA LYS A 48 -3.87 10.96 27.18
C LYS A 48 -4.24 9.48 27.07
N TYR A 49 -5.05 9.14 26.06
CA TYR A 49 -5.63 7.82 25.89
C TYR A 49 -4.96 7.02 24.77
N VAL A 50 -4.24 7.68 23.85
CA VAL A 50 -3.57 6.97 22.74
C VAL A 50 -2.28 6.28 23.20
N ARG A 51 -2.19 4.99 22.91
CA ARG A 51 -0.96 4.21 22.98
C ARG A 51 -0.35 4.10 21.58
N CYS A 52 0.97 4.11 21.53
CA CYS A 52 1.73 4.08 20.30
C CYS A 52 3.01 3.27 20.51
N ARG A 53 3.22 2.26 19.67
CA ARG A 53 4.41 1.43 19.68
C ARG A 53 5.05 1.41 18.30
N LYS A 54 6.33 1.77 18.23
CA LYS A 54 7.15 1.51 17.04
C LYS A 54 7.29 0.01 16.88
N VAL A 55 6.86 -0.52 15.73
CA VAL A 55 6.96 -1.94 15.41
C VAL A 55 8.31 -2.23 14.77
N ARG A 56 8.61 -1.50 13.69
CA ARG A 56 9.83 -1.67 12.88
C ARG A 56 10.13 -0.39 12.09
N ARG A 57 11.31 -0.35 11.48
CA ARG A 57 11.56 0.55 10.36
C ARG A 57 10.56 0.20 9.26
N ALA A 58 9.95 1.20 8.63
CA ALA A 58 8.98 0.93 7.57
C ALA A 58 9.70 0.23 6.41
N ASP A 59 9.07 -0.82 5.89
CA ASP A 59 9.47 -1.51 4.66
C ASP A 59 8.23 -1.64 3.77
N ILE A 60 8.43 -1.97 2.49
CA ILE A 60 7.36 -1.95 1.48
C ILE A 60 6.22 -2.91 1.81
N THR A 61 6.45 -3.94 2.63
CA THR A 61 5.40 -4.88 3.04
C THR A 61 4.33 -4.22 3.92
N CYS A 62 4.62 -3.06 4.51
CA CYS A 62 3.61 -2.25 5.20
C CYS A 62 2.54 -1.68 4.25
N MET A 63 2.80 -1.63 2.94
CA MET A 63 1.84 -1.19 1.93
C MET A 63 0.97 -2.34 1.41
N PHE A 64 1.23 -3.59 1.82
CA PHE A 64 0.51 -4.73 1.29
C PHE A 64 -0.96 -4.70 1.71
N GLY A 65 -1.85 -4.57 0.72
CA GLY A 65 -3.30 -4.64 0.90
C GLY A 65 -3.82 -6.06 1.13
N ASP A 66 -5.14 -6.22 1.10
CA ASP A 66 -5.80 -7.50 1.36
C ASP A 66 -5.39 -8.58 0.35
N LYS A 67 -4.81 -9.66 0.87
CA LYS A 67 -4.27 -10.76 0.07
C LYS A 67 -5.36 -11.51 -0.71
N LYS A 68 -6.53 -11.77 -0.11
CA LYS A 68 -7.60 -12.53 -0.76
C LYS A 68 -8.20 -11.74 -1.92
N GLN A 69 -8.39 -10.43 -1.72
CA GLN A 69 -8.84 -9.52 -2.76
C GLN A 69 -7.84 -9.46 -3.91
N PHE A 70 -6.55 -9.40 -3.59
CA PHE A 70 -5.49 -9.40 -4.60
C PHE A 70 -5.46 -10.71 -5.42
N GLU A 71 -5.49 -11.87 -4.75
CA GLU A 71 -5.51 -13.19 -5.39
C GLU A 71 -6.73 -13.32 -6.31
N ARG A 72 -7.93 -12.95 -5.84
CA ARG A 72 -9.16 -12.94 -6.65
C ARG A 72 -9.03 -12.06 -7.90
N MET A 73 -8.43 -10.87 -7.76
CA MET A 73 -8.19 -9.98 -8.90
C MET A 73 -7.28 -10.64 -9.93
N CYS A 74 -6.19 -11.28 -9.48
CA CYS A 74 -5.26 -11.98 -10.35
C CYS A 74 -5.93 -13.14 -11.11
N GLU A 75 -6.84 -13.87 -10.46
CA GLU A 75 -7.62 -14.92 -11.12
C GLU A 75 -8.54 -14.36 -12.21
N LEU A 76 -9.33 -13.34 -11.89
CA LEU A 76 -10.28 -12.72 -12.82
C LEU A 76 -9.58 -12.07 -14.02
N ARG A 77 -8.38 -11.50 -13.79
CA ARG A 77 -7.51 -10.92 -14.81
C ARG A 77 -6.53 -11.93 -15.40
N LYS A 78 -6.64 -13.22 -15.11
CA LYS A 78 -5.78 -14.27 -15.70
C LYS A 78 -4.26 -13.99 -15.60
N ILE A 79 -3.83 -13.31 -14.53
CA ILE A 79 -2.42 -13.00 -14.22
C ILE A 79 -1.97 -13.70 -12.94
N LYS A 80 -2.28 -15.01 -12.80
CA LYS A 80 -1.98 -15.80 -11.59
C LYS A 80 -0.47 -15.87 -11.24
N PHE A 81 0.40 -15.47 -12.16
CA PHE A 81 1.84 -15.33 -11.92
C PHE A 81 2.18 -14.10 -11.06
N ALA A 82 1.27 -13.12 -10.95
CA ALA A 82 1.49 -11.89 -10.19
C ALA A 82 1.36 -12.13 -8.69
N TYR A 83 2.19 -11.44 -7.90
CA TYR A 83 2.20 -11.52 -6.44
C TYR A 83 2.49 -10.15 -5.81
N GLN A 84 1.99 -9.90 -4.60
CA GLN A 84 2.37 -8.70 -3.84
C GLN A 84 3.87 -8.76 -3.54
N GLY A 85 4.59 -7.68 -3.84
CA GLY A 85 6.05 -7.63 -3.82
C GLY A 85 6.72 -7.82 -5.18
N MET A 86 5.97 -8.16 -6.23
CA MET A 86 6.50 -8.32 -7.59
C MET A 86 6.92 -6.99 -8.19
N LYS A 87 8.11 -6.96 -8.80
CA LYS A 87 8.59 -5.82 -9.60
C LYS A 87 7.76 -5.71 -10.88
N ILE A 88 7.34 -4.49 -11.19
CA ILE A 88 6.54 -4.18 -12.37
C ILE A 88 7.00 -2.84 -12.95
N GLU A 89 6.82 -2.66 -14.25
CA GLU A 89 6.92 -1.37 -14.93
C GLU A 89 5.53 -1.02 -15.48
N VAL A 90 5.05 0.20 -15.24
CA VAL A 90 3.78 0.70 -15.79
C VAL A 90 4.05 2.07 -16.41
N CYS A 91 3.75 2.23 -17.70
CA CYS A 91 4.02 3.47 -18.45
C CYS A 91 5.47 3.97 -18.29
N GLY A 92 6.45 3.05 -18.32
CA GLY A 92 7.88 3.37 -18.13
C GLY A 92 8.30 3.65 -16.69
N GLN A 93 7.40 3.56 -15.70
CA GLN A 93 7.72 3.77 -14.28
C GLN A 93 7.82 2.44 -13.54
N VAL A 94 8.96 2.21 -12.88
CA VAL A 94 9.24 0.98 -12.14
C VAL A 94 8.69 1.07 -10.71
N GLY A 95 8.05 0.01 -10.27
CA GLY A 95 7.48 -0.10 -8.92
C GLY A 95 7.29 -1.53 -8.46
N ILE A 96 6.57 -1.66 -7.35
CA ILE A 96 6.19 -2.93 -6.73
C ILE A 96 4.67 -3.01 -6.63
N ILE A 97 4.12 -4.17 -6.96
CA ILE A 97 2.71 -4.47 -6.69
C ILE A 97 2.50 -4.57 -5.18
N VAL A 98 1.63 -3.72 -4.63
CA VAL A 98 1.29 -3.70 -3.20
C VAL A 98 -0.14 -4.20 -2.93
N GLY A 99 -1.00 -4.30 -3.95
CA GLY A 99 -2.36 -4.80 -3.75
C GLY A 99 -3.21 -4.69 -4.99
N SER A 100 -4.52 -4.62 -4.79
CA SER A 100 -5.51 -4.41 -5.85
C SER A 100 -6.61 -3.47 -5.39
N THR A 101 -7.31 -2.87 -6.35
CA THR A 101 -8.54 -2.12 -6.09
C THR A 101 -9.76 -3.03 -6.31
N SER A 102 -10.93 -2.62 -5.79
CA SER A 102 -12.21 -3.31 -6.06
C SER A 102 -12.59 -3.33 -7.54
N GLY A 103 -12.11 -2.37 -8.33
CA GLY A 103 -12.25 -2.28 -9.79
C GLY A 103 -11.34 -3.23 -10.59
N LEU A 104 -10.74 -4.22 -9.94
CA LEU A 104 -9.85 -5.22 -10.56
C LEU A 104 -8.62 -4.63 -11.23
N ASN A 105 -8.03 -3.59 -10.64
CA ASN A 105 -6.75 -3.02 -11.06
C ASN A 105 -5.67 -3.29 -10.02
N LEU A 106 -4.41 -3.15 -10.42
CA LEU A 106 -3.26 -3.22 -9.53
C LEU A 106 -3.17 -1.94 -8.69
N GLN A 107 -2.72 -2.10 -7.45
CA GLN A 107 -2.12 -1.01 -6.68
C GLN A 107 -0.61 -1.15 -6.74
N VAL A 108 0.08 -0.15 -7.28
CA VAL A 108 1.54 -0.15 -7.48
C VAL A 108 2.16 0.99 -6.68
N ALA A 109 3.20 0.69 -5.90
CA ALA A 109 4.04 1.70 -5.28
C ALA A 109 5.31 1.88 -6.13
N TYR A 110 5.47 3.06 -6.73
CA TYR A 110 6.61 3.36 -7.59
C TYR A 110 7.87 3.63 -6.77
N TYR A 111 9.04 3.30 -7.31
CA TYR A 111 10.31 3.54 -6.59
C TYR A 111 10.59 5.02 -6.33
N SER A 112 10.08 5.91 -7.18
CA SER A 112 10.16 7.36 -6.98
C SER A 112 9.25 7.87 -5.85
N ASP A 113 8.17 7.14 -5.53
CA ASP A 113 7.27 7.44 -4.41
C ASP A 113 6.76 6.14 -3.75
N PRO A 114 7.60 5.47 -2.93
CA PRO A 114 7.34 4.10 -2.47
C PRO A 114 6.27 4.00 -1.37
N TRP A 115 5.74 5.14 -0.91
CA TRP A 115 4.76 5.21 0.18
C TRP A 115 3.38 5.67 -0.28
N THR A 116 3.20 5.78 -1.59
CA THR A 116 1.92 6.03 -2.26
C THR A 116 1.62 4.86 -3.18
N SER A 117 0.37 4.41 -3.21
CA SER A 117 -0.08 3.41 -4.17
C SER A 117 -0.90 4.04 -5.28
N TYR A 118 -0.63 3.66 -6.52
CA TYR A 118 -1.30 4.15 -7.71
C TYR A 118 -2.15 3.05 -8.34
N ASN A 119 -3.29 3.45 -8.90
CA ASN A 119 -4.22 2.56 -9.58
C ASN A 119 -3.74 2.30 -11.02
N CYS A 120 -3.32 1.08 -11.31
CA CYS A 120 -2.72 0.70 -12.60
C CYS A 120 -3.54 -0.42 -13.26
N HIS A 121 -3.93 -0.22 -14.51
CA HIS A 121 -4.62 -1.27 -15.26
C HIS A 121 -3.64 -2.42 -15.58
N PRO A 122 -3.98 -3.70 -15.34
CA PRO A 122 -3.01 -4.80 -15.41
C PRO A 122 -2.36 -5.05 -16.78
N TYR A 123 -2.94 -4.49 -17.86
CA TYR A 123 -2.49 -4.72 -19.24
C TYR A 123 -2.17 -3.42 -20.00
N TYR A 124 -2.20 -2.26 -19.35
CA TYR A 124 -1.96 -1.01 -20.06
C TYR A 124 -0.52 -0.60 -19.85
N GLU A 125 0.31 -0.72 -20.90
CA GLU A 125 1.73 -0.33 -20.86
C GLU A 125 2.47 -0.95 -19.67
N THR A 126 2.23 -2.24 -19.43
CA THR A 126 2.65 -2.93 -18.20
C THR A 126 3.62 -4.06 -18.50
N VAL A 127 4.73 -4.13 -17.78
CA VAL A 127 5.73 -5.21 -17.85
C VAL A 127 5.89 -5.85 -16.47
N TYR A 128 5.79 -7.17 -16.40
CA TYR A 128 5.91 -7.93 -15.17
C TYR A 128 7.25 -8.68 -15.14
N TYR A 129 7.95 -8.63 -14.01
CA TYR A 129 9.26 -9.26 -13.86
C TYR A 129 9.24 -10.38 -12.82
N ASP A 130 9.94 -11.48 -13.10
CA ASP A 130 10.23 -12.51 -12.10
C ASP A 130 11.29 -12.02 -11.08
N LYS A 131 11.60 -12.88 -10.11
CA LYS A 131 12.61 -12.58 -9.07
C LYS A 131 14.05 -12.45 -9.60
N LYS A 132 14.31 -12.90 -10.83
CA LYS A 132 15.60 -12.82 -11.53
C LYS A 132 15.62 -11.67 -12.54
N GLU A 133 14.61 -10.80 -12.51
CA GLU A 133 14.41 -9.68 -13.42
C GLU A 133 14.12 -10.07 -14.89
N ASN A 134 13.72 -11.31 -15.15
CA ASN A 134 13.24 -11.70 -16.48
C ASN A 134 11.80 -11.23 -16.69
N ILE A 135 11.46 -10.85 -17.93
CA ILE A 135 10.08 -10.50 -18.31
C ILE A 135 9.21 -11.76 -18.29
N VAL A 136 8.13 -11.72 -17.50
CA VAL A 136 7.11 -12.77 -17.41
C VAL A 136 5.92 -12.45 -18.31
N ALA A 137 5.60 -11.17 -18.47
CA ALA A 137 4.58 -10.69 -19.39
C ALA A 137 4.89 -9.24 -19.78
N ASP A 138 4.61 -8.88 -21.04
CA ASP A 138 4.77 -7.54 -21.58
C ASP A 138 3.50 -7.14 -22.33
N TYR A 139 2.89 -6.04 -21.90
CA TYR A 139 1.66 -5.48 -22.45
C TYR A 139 1.86 -4.05 -22.98
N ARG A 140 3.10 -3.64 -23.24
CA ARG A 140 3.38 -2.39 -23.93
C ARG A 140 2.92 -2.50 -25.37
N LYS A 141 2.43 -1.39 -25.94
CA LYS A 141 2.18 -1.35 -27.38
C LYS A 141 3.50 -1.50 -28.11
N GLU A 142 3.54 -2.37 -29.11
CA GLU A 142 4.64 -2.37 -30.06
C GLU A 142 4.69 -0.99 -30.72
N ILE A 143 5.85 -0.34 -30.65
CA ILE A 143 6.11 0.82 -31.49
C ILE A 143 6.24 0.26 -32.89
N ALA A 144 5.22 0.45 -33.73
CA ALA A 144 5.32 0.20 -35.15
C ALA A 144 6.43 1.11 -35.69
N THR A 145 7.61 0.54 -35.95
CA THR A 145 8.64 1.20 -36.76
C THR A 145 8.10 1.31 -38.17
N VAL A 146 7.71 2.52 -38.56
CA VAL A 146 7.37 2.90 -39.93
C VAL A 146 8.64 3.14 -40.73
#